data_AF-A0A645JPB3-F1
#
_entry.id   AF-A0A645JPB3-F1
#
_cell.length_a   1.000
_cell.length_b   1.000
_cell.length_c   1.000
_cell.angle_alpha   90.00
_cell.angle_beta   90.00
_cell.angle_gamma   90.00
#
_symmetry.space_group_name_H-M   'P 1'
#
loop_
_entity.id
_entity.type
_entity.pdbx_description
1 polymer ?
#
loop_
_entity_poly.entity_id
_entity_poly.type
_entity_poly.pdbx_seq_one_letter_code
_entity_poly.pdbx_strand_id
1 'polypeptide(L)' 'MTKTELSIGEHHFPLKSISSIGLIGVYKMMFSVDGTSYELRTAKNVYCGRKYFTLFEYLKRQN' A
#
# COMPACT_ATOMS: atom_id res chain seq x y z
N MET A 1 -17.58 -1.14 1.67
CA MET A 1 -16.88 -0.23 0.73
C MET A 1 -15.76 -1.00 0.06
N THR A 2 -15.93 -1.33 -1.23
CA THR A 2 -14.88 -1.89 -2.09
C THR A 2 -13.95 -0.75 -2.48
N LYS A 3 -12.82 -0.59 -1.79
CA LYS A 3 -11.76 0.31 -2.26
C LYS A 3 -11.13 -0.30 -3.50
N THR A 4 -11.17 0.42 -4.62
CA THR A 4 -10.60 0.00 -5.92
C THR A 4 -9.26 0.66 -6.22
N GLU A 5 -8.85 1.63 -5.41
CA GLU A 5 -7.60 2.37 -5.54
C GLU A 5 -6.93 2.64 -4.17
N LEU A 6 -5.60 2.78 -4.23
CA LEU A 6 -4.75 3.29 -3.18
C LEU A 6 -4.48 4.78 -3.46
N SER A 7 -5.08 5.65 -2.65
CA SER A 7 -4.87 7.11 -2.75
C SER A 7 -3.88 7.58 -1.67
N ILE A 8 -2.84 8.31 -2.08
CA ILE A 8 -1.74 8.83 -1.25
C ILE A 8 -1.51 10.31 -1.62
N GLY A 9 -2.05 11.22 -0.81
CA GLY A 9 -2.05 12.64 -1.18
C GLY A 9 -2.82 12.84 -2.48
N GLU A 10 -2.19 13.47 -3.47
CA GLU A 10 -2.74 13.67 -4.83
C GLU A 10 -2.50 12.49 -5.77
N HIS A 11 -1.76 11.46 -5.34
CA HIS A 11 -1.49 10.29 -6.15
C HIS A 11 -2.57 9.22 -5.96
N HIS A 12 -3.04 8.65 -7.05
CA HIS A 12 -4.05 7.58 -7.06
C HIS A 12 -3.52 6.38 -7.84
N PHE A 13 -3.49 5.22 -7.21
CA PHE A 13 -2.99 3.98 -7.79
C PHE A 13 -4.11 2.94 -7.83
N PRO A 14 -4.61 2.52 -9.01
CA PRO A 14 -5.56 1.42 -9.11
C PRO A 14 -5.00 0.16 -8.46
N LEU A 15 -5.76 -0.54 -7.62
CA LEU A 15 -5.23 -1.72 -6.91
C LEU A 15 -4.81 -2.84 -7.87
N LYS A 16 -5.48 -2.94 -9.03
CA LYS A 16 -5.16 -3.91 -10.10
C LYS A 16 -3.82 -3.66 -10.80
N SER A 17 -3.27 -2.45 -10.73
CA SER A 17 -1.96 -2.14 -11.32
C SER A 17 -0.79 -2.34 -10.36
N ILE A 18 -1.08 -2.69 -9.08
CA ILE A 18 -0.05 -3.02 -8.10
C ILE A 18 0.47 -4.44 -8.38
N SER A 19 1.63 -4.51 -9.00
CA SER A 19 2.30 -5.76 -9.40
C SER A 19 3.00 -6.45 -8.22
N SER A 20 3.48 -5.69 -7.24
CA SER A 20 4.11 -6.24 -6.04
C SER A 20 3.93 -5.31 -4.85
N ILE A 21 3.94 -5.88 -3.65
CA ILE A 21 3.80 -5.14 -2.40
C ILE A 21 4.59 -5.84 -1.29
N GLY A 22 5.20 -5.06 -0.41
CA GLY A 22 5.97 -5.54 0.73
C GLY A 22 5.86 -4.59 1.92
N LEU A 23 5.74 -5.17 3.12
CA LEU A 23 5.79 -4.42 4.37
C LEU A 23 7.21 -4.53 4.94
N ILE A 24 7.83 -3.40 5.29
CA ILE A 24 9.15 -3.36 5.93
C ILE A 24 8.94 -2.85 7.36
N GLY A 25 8.94 -3.77 8.32
CA GLY A 25 8.54 -3.48 9.70
C GLY A 25 7.07 -3.01 9.78
N VAL A 26 6.71 -2.24 10.81
CA VAL A 26 5.31 -1.81 11.04
C VAL A 26 4.97 -0.45 10.45
N TYR A 27 5.94 0.27 9.88
CA TYR A 27 5.79 1.70 9.53
C TYR A 27 6.14 2.02 8.07
N LYS A 28 6.58 1.03 7.30
CA LYS A 28 6.95 1.23 5.90
C LYS A 28 6.26 0.20 5.02
N MET A 29 5.69 0.67 3.92
CA MET A 29 5.17 -0.16 2.84
C MET A 29 5.90 0.22 1.56
N MET A 30 6.28 -0.79 0.78
CA MET A 30 6.73 -0.62 -0.59
C MET A 30 5.75 -1.31 -1.52
N PHE A 31 5.51 -0.72 -2.69
CA PHE A 31 4.70 -1.33 -3.73
C PHE A 31 5.19 -0.89 -5.11
N SER A 32 4.93 -1.70 -6.15
CA SER A 32 5.35 -1.38 -7.52
C SER A 32 4.15 -1.31 -8.46
N VAL A 33 4.09 -0.23 -9.25
CA VAL A 33 3.08 0.03 -10.28
C VAL A 33 3.80 0.29 -11.59
N ASP A 34 3.46 -0.45 -12.64
CA ASP A 34 4.02 -0.29 -13.99
C ASP A 34 5.56 -0.28 -14.02
N GLY A 35 6.19 -1.15 -13.22
CA GLY A 35 7.65 -1.25 -13.09
C GLY A 35 8.31 -0.16 -12.22
N THR A 36 7.55 0.82 -11.74
CA THR A 36 8.03 1.86 -10.81
C THR A 36 7.73 1.48 -9.36
N SER A 37 8.73 1.58 -8.49
CA SER A 37 8.61 1.26 -7.07
C SER A 37 8.39 2.50 -6.22
N TYR A 38 7.42 2.44 -5.32
CA TYR A 38 7.03 3.51 -4.41
C TYR A 38 7.26 3.10 -2.97
N GLU A 39 7.72 4.06 -2.16
CA GLU A 39 7.90 3.88 -0.73
C GLU A 39 6.94 4.78 0.04
N LEU A 40 6.09 4.15 0.85
CA LEU A 40 5.21 4.80 1.81
C LEU A 40 5.85 4.73 3.20
N ARG A 41 6.23 5.90 3.74
CA ARG A 41 6.61 6.06 5.14
C ARG A 41 5.51 6.80 5.90
N THR A 42 5.08 6.26 7.03
CA THR A 42 4.30 7.05 7.98
C THR A 42 5.23 8.01 8.74
N ALA A 43 4.87 9.30 8.76
CA ALA A 43 5.63 10.33 9.46
C ALA A 43 5.45 10.29 10.99
N LYS A 44 4.28 9.86 11.49
CA LYS A 44 3.96 9.71 12.93
C LYS A 44 2.80 8.70 13.13
N ASN A 45 2.87 7.97 14.25
CA ASN A 45 1.84 7.10 14.87
C ASN A 45 1.65 5.65 14.38
N VAL A 46 1.62 4.76 15.39
CA VAL A 46 1.41 3.30 15.38
C VAL A 46 0.13 2.88 14.61
N TYR A 47 -0.88 3.74 14.55
CA TYR A 47 -2.16 3.46 13.88
C TYR A 47 -2.07 3.39 12.35
N CYS A 48 -1.08 4.02 11.71
CA CYS A 48 -0.90 3.93 10.25
C CYS A 48 -0.33 2.58 9.82
N GLY A 49 0.47 1.93 10.69
CA GLY A 49 0.97 0.58 10.44
C GLY A 49 -0.14 -0.45 10.27
N ARG A 50 -1.20 -0.35 11.07
CA ARG A 50 -2.37 -1.23 10.96
C ARG A 50 -3.09 -1.05 9.63
N LYS A 51 -3.20 0.19 9.13
CA LYS A 51 -3.82 0.47 7.81
C LYS A 51 -3.01 -0.13 6.67
N TYR A 52 -1.68 0.00 6.72
CA TYR A 52 -0.81 -0.60 5.72
C TYR A 52 -0.83 -2.12 5.77
N PHE A 53 -0.83 -2.71 6.97
CA PHE A 53 -0.97 -4.16 7.13
C PHE A 53 -2.29 -4.68 6.55
N THR A 54 -3.42 -4.02 6.85
CA THR A 54 -4.72 -4.41 6.29
C THR A 54 -4.75 -4.30 4.76
N LEU A 55 -4.14 -3.25 4.18
CA LEU A 55 -4.02 -3.12 2.74
C LEU A 55 -3.15 -4.21 2.12
N PHE A 56 -2.01 -4.52 2.75
CA PHE A 56 -1.12 -5.59 2.35
C PHE A 56 -1.84 -6.96 2.35
N GLU A 57 -2.52 -7.30 3.44
CA GLU A 57 -3.28 -8.55 3.56
C GLU A 57 -4.43 -8.64 2.57
N TYR A 58 -5.10 -7.52 2.28
CA TYR A 58 -6.15 -7.47 1.26
C TYR A 58 -5.60 -7.75 -0.14
N LEU A 59 -4.51 -7.08 -0.52
CA LEU A 59 -3.90 -7.23 -1.84
C LEU A 59 -3.29 -8.62 -2.05
N LYS A 60 -2.66 -9.20 -1.01
CA LYS A 60 -2.14 -10.56 -1.05
C LYS A 60 -3.22 -11.61 -1.33
N ARG A 61 -4.48 -11.36 -0.95
CA ARG A 61 -5.60 -12.28 -1.23
C ARG A 61 -6.21 -12.10 -2.63
N GLN A 62 -5.86 -11.03 -3.33
CA GLN A 62 -6.37 -10.71 -4.66
C GLN A 62 -5.46 -11.26 -5.78
N ASN A 63 -4.18 -11.51 -5.48
CA ASN A 63 -3.20 -12.18 -6.34
C ASN A 63 -3.07 -13.66 -5.99
#